data_AF-A0A220SZZ5-F1
#
_entry.id   AF-A0A220SZZ5-F1
#
_cell.length_a   1.000
_cell.length_b   1.000
_cell.length_c   1.000
_cell.angle_alpha   90.00
_cell.angle_beta   90.00
_cell.angle_gamma   90.00
#
_symmetry.space_group_name_H-M   'P 1'
#
loop_
_entity.id
_entity.type
_entity.pdbx_description
1 polymer ?
#
loop_
_entity_poly.entity_id
_entity_poly.type
_entity_poly.pdbx_seq_one_letter_code
_entity_poly.pdbx_strand_id
1 'polypeptide(L)' 'PSLIPKNWPDQGKIQIQNLSVRYDSSLKPVLKHVNALISPGQK' A
#
# COMPACT_ATOMS: atom_id res chain seq x y z
N PRO A 1 -13.89 1.87 24.33
CA PRO A 1 -12.58 1.25 23.98
C PRO A 1 -12.24 1.53 22.50
N SER A 2 -11.04 2.06 22.22
CA SER A 2 -10.60 2.37 20.84
C SER A 2 -10.46 1.08 20.03
N LEU A 3 -11.14 1.00 18.89
CA LEU A 3 -11.14 -0.15 17.97
C LEU A 3 -9.85 -0.25 17.13
N ILE A 4 -8.84 0.58 17.42
CA ILE A 4 -7.60 0.63 16.65
C ILE A 4 -6.73 -0.56 17.09
N PRO A 5 -6.28 -1.41 16.14
CA PRO A 5 -5.33 -2.47 16.44
C PRO A 5 -4.07 -1.92 17.10
N LYS A 6 -3.50 -2.65 18.07
CA LYS A 6 -2.27 -2.24 18.78
C LYS A 6 -1.08 -2.01 17.83
N ASN A 7 -1.07 -2.66 16.68
CA ASN A 7 -0.03 -2.60 15.66
C ASN A 7 -0.39 -1.66 14.49
N TRP A 8 -1.40 -0.80 14.66
CA TRP A 8 -1.74 0.17 13.64
C TRP A 8 -0.56 1.13 13.42
N PRO A 9 -0.09 1.32 12.18
CA PRO A 9 1.02 2.21 11.91
C PRO A 9 0.61 3.68 12.13
N ASP A 10 1.43 4.43 12.85
CA ASP A 10 1.20 5.81 13.25
C ASP A 10 2.15 6.82 12.56
N GLN A 11 3.27 6.35 12.02
CA GLN A 11 4.28 7.19 11.38
C GLN A 11 3.90 7.70 9.97
N GLY A 12 2.89 7.11 9.33
CA GLY A 12 2.48 7.49 7.98
C GLY A 12 3.47 7.14 6.85
N LYS A 13 4.50 6.32 7.13
CA LYS A 13 5.38 5.77 6.11
C LYS A 13 4.66 4.68 5.31
N ILE A 14 4.73 4.73 3.98
CA ILE A 14 4.17 3.70 3.11
C ILE A 14 5.26 3.19 2.18
N GLN A 15 5.46 1.87 2.16
CA GLN A 15 6.42 1.20 1.27
C GLN A 15 5.67 0.20 0.39
N ILE A 16 5.63 0.48 -0.91
CA ILE A 16 5.05 -0.40 -1.93
C ILE A 16 6.21 -1.16 -2.57
N GLN A 17 6.12 -2.49 -2.57
CA GLN A 17 7.16 -3.37 -3.12
C GLN A 17 6.55 -4.36 -4.08
N ASN A 18 7.06 -4.37 -5.30
CA ASN A 18 6.69 -5.27 -6.38
C ASN A 18 5.15 -5.45 -6.56
N LEU A 19 4.39 -4.38 -6.34
CA LEU A 19 2.93 -4.46 -6.33
C LEU A 19 2.41 -4.59 -7.77
N SER A 20 1.59 -5.61 -8.01
CA SER A 20 0.85 -5.78 -9.25
C SER A 20 -0.63 -5.93 -8.95
N VAL A 21 -1.47 -5.12 -9.60
CA VAL A 21 -2.91 -5.03 -9.30
C VAL A 21 -3.71 -5.26 -10.57
N ARG A 22 -4.79 -6.03 -10.42
CA ARG A 22 -5.83 -6.24 -11.43
C ARG A 22 -7.20 -6.15 -10.74
N TYR A 23 -8.21 -5.70 -11.47
CA TYR A 23 -9.57 -5.63 -10.94
C TYR A 23 -10.24 -7.00 -10.86
N ASP A 24 -10.03 -7.83 -11.88
CA ASP A 24 -10.48 -9.22 -11.90
C ASP A 24 -9.33 -10.17 -12.25
N SER A 25 -9.42 -11.41 -11.77
CA SER A 25 -8.41 -12.45 -11.94
C SER A 25 -8.10 -12.81 -13.40
N SER A 26 -9.11 -12.74 -14.28
CA SER A 26 -8.98 -13.07 -15.71
C SER A 26 -8.35 -11.95 -16.53
N LEU A 27 -8.34 -10.71 -16.02
CA LEU A 27 -7.81 -9.55 -16.70
C LEU A 27 -6.31 -9.42 -16.50
N LYS A 28 -5.61 -8.80 -17.47
CA LYS A 28 -4.20 -8.43 -17.31
C LYS A 28 -4.04 -7.37 -16.21
N PRO A 29 -2.93 -7.36 -15.46
CA PRO A 29 -2.68 -6.33 -14.45
C PRO A 29 -2.58 -4.94 -15.07
N VAL A 30 -3.15 -3.96 -14.38
CA VAL A 30 -3.09 -2.54 -14.72
C VAL A 30 -1.90 -1.84 -14.07
N LEU A 31 -1.58 -2.22 -12.83
CA LEU A 31 -0.32 -1.87 -12.17
C LEU A 31 0.61 -3.09 -12.23
N LYS A 32 1.88 -2.89 -12.56
CA LYS A 32 2.87 -3.96 -12.74
C LYS A 32 4.18 -3.59 -12.08
N HIS A 33 4.64 -4.44 -11.16
CA HIS A 33 5.94 -4.32 -10.47
C HIS A 33 6.19 -2.93 -9.87
N VAL A 34 5.16 -2.33 -9.27
CA VAL A 34 5.27 -0.98 -8.69
C VAL A 34 6.11 -1.03 -7.42
N ASN A 35 7.11 -0.16 -7.37
CA ASN A 35 7.95 0.07 -6.19
C ASN A 35 7.91 1.56 -5.85
N ALA A 36 7.53 1.89 -4.63
CA ALA A 36 7.45 3.28 -4.19
C ALA A 36 7.69 3.39 -2.68
N LEU A 37 8.22 4.54 -2.26
CA LEU A 37 8.35 4.92 -0.87
C LEU A 37 7.70 6.29 -0.70
N ILE A 38 6.67 6.35 0.14
CA ILE A 38 6.04 7.60 0.57
C ILE A 38 6.54 7.88 1.97
N SER A 39 7.23 9.02 2.11
CA SER A 39 7.78 9.46 3.39
C SER A 39 6.69 10.08 4.26
N PRO A 40 6.84 10.03 5.60
CA PRO A 40 5.93 10.73 6.51
C PRO A 40 5.72 12.20 6.11
N GLY A 41 4.45 12.62 6.00
CA GLY A 41 4.09 14.01 5.66
C GLY A 41 4.19 14.39 4.17
N GLN A 42 4.66 13.49 3.31
CA GLN A 42 4.68 13.70 1.86
C GLN A 42 3.24 13.69 1.30
N LYS A 43 2.91 14.69 0.48
CA LYS A 43 1.63 14.80 -0.23
C LYS A 43 1.85 14.81 -1.73
#